data_AF-A0AAV1L2F2-F1
#
_entry.id   AF-A0AAV1L2F2-F1
#
_cell.length_a   1.000
_cell.length_b   1.000
_cell.length_c   1.000
_cell.angle_alpha   90.00
_cell.angle_beta   90.00
_cell.angle_gamma   90.00
#
_symmetry.space_group_name_H-M   'P 1'
#
loop_
_entity.id
_entity.type
_entity.pdbx_description
1 polymer ?
#
loop_
_entity_poly.entity_id
_entity_poly.type
_entity_poly.pdbx_seq_one_letter_code
_entity_poly.pdbx_strand_id
1 'polypeptide(L)'
;MHFTEDLENLKNNKPCSSALVKLRPFIDKNGIIRVAGRLSNSNEHYNYKYPYILPRRDRVVELLIEHYHKKHLHAGPELLMSLLRNKCWILAARRIIHHIIHKCNTCFKSKPRAILPLMSDLPSQRVNQAEKAFTHVGCNYAGPLQYTHLRGRGIRSRKAWLCAFTCLTTRATHIDVATDFSTVSFLAALKRVLSRRGPIKCLYTDNGTCFVGTHSYLRDFYKLIDKELNPRLHEELDENRIEWKFIPPASPHFGGCWESMIKVIKSHLFKVIGQQILSYEELLTVLTQIEALLNSRPLTSMSCDPAEPSALTPAHFLNSFPLSSFPGYPTDSTSLIQRHSLLDSPVQSFWQRWRSDYLHKLQVRAKWNSLAAPILVGTVVVIMTDNAPPLSWPLGVVEKVHPSKNRIVRVVTVKTAKGSFVRPVVRLCPLPNQ
;
A
#
# COMPACT_ATOMS: atom_id res chain seq x y z
N MET A 1 36.20 -19.12 29.07
CA MET A 1 37.19 -19.42 28.02
C MET A 1 36.52 -20.25 26.93
N HIS A 2 36.81 -19.97 25.66
CA HIS A 2 36.29 -20.77 24.55
C HIS A 2 37.20 -21.99 24.30
N PHE A 3 36.62 -23.10 23.82
CA PHE A 3 37.35 -24.32 23.43
C PHE A 3 38.15 -25.03 24.54
N THR A 4 37.72 -24.94 25.81
CA THR A 4 38.43 -25.56 26.96
C THR A 4 38.56 -27.08 26.82
N GLU A 5 37.48 -27.76 26.47
CA GLU A 5 37.45 -29.21 26.25
C GLU A 5 38.33 -29.62 25.06
N ASP A 6 38.29 -28.85 23.97
CA ASP A 6 39.11 -29.10 22.78
C ASP A 6 40.60 -28.87 23.06
N LEU A 7 40.95 -27.89 23.91
CA LEU A 7 42.33 -27.66 24.37
C LEU A 7 42.87 -28.83 25.20
N GLU A 8 42.06 -29.34 26.13
CA GLU A 8 42.42 -30.51 26.94
C GLU A 8 42.57 -31.77 26.09
N ASN A 9 41.65 -31.98 25.14
CA ASN A 9 41.73 -33.09 24.20
C ASN A 9 42.99 -33.01 23.34
N LEU A 10 43.37 -31.82 22.86
CA LEU A 10 44.61 -31.62 22.11
C LEU A 10 45.86 -31.88 22.94
N LYS A 11 45.89 -31.48 24.21
CA LYS A 11 47.00 -31.78 25.13
C LYS A 11 47.13 -33.28 25.41
N ASN A 12 46.00 -33.98 25.46
CA ASN A 12 45.92 -35.42 25.76
C ASN A 12 45.92 -36.31 24.50
N ASN A 13 46.21 -35.77 23.31
CA ASN A 13 46.17 -36.49 22.02
C ASN A 13 44.83 -37.20 21.71
N LYS A 14 43.72 -36.64 22.21
CA LYS A 14 42.36 -37.11 21.93
C LYS A 14 41.74 -36.33 20.77
N PRO A 15 40.79 -36.93 20.02
CA PRO A 15 40.08 -36.23 18.96
C PRO A 15 39.26 -35.06 19.53
N CYS A 16 39.29 -33.91 18.84
CA CYS A 16 38.48 -32.74 19.20
C CYS A 16 36.98 -32.95 18.89
N SER A 17 36.18 -31.94 19.22
CA SER A 17 34.77 -31.85 18.84
C SER A 17 34.57 -31.91 17.31
N SER A 18 33.42 -32.45 16.89
CA SER A 18 33.07 -32.64 15.47
C SER A 18 33.14 -31.35 14.63
N ALA A 19 32.97 -30.18 15.27
CA ALA A 19 33.09 -28.88 14.64
C ALA A 19 34.54 -28.53 14.24
N LEU A 20 35.54 -29.04 14.97
CA LEU A 20 36.96 -28.73 14.77
C LEU A 20 37.73 -29.87 14.12
N VAL A 21 37.32 -31.13 14.26
CA VAL A 21 38.06 -32.31 13.73
C VAL A 21 38.46 -32.15 12.26
N LYS A 22 37.57 -31.63 11.42
CA LYS A 22 37.84 -31.42 9.98
C LYS A 22 38.97 -30.42 9.71
N LEU A 23 39.28 -29.55 10.66
CA LEU A 23 40.33 -28.53 10.56
C LEU A 23 41.70 -29.03 11.02
N ARG A 24 41.76 -30.24 11.63
CA ARG A 24 42.95 -30.78 12.32
C ARG A 24 43.62 -29.71 13.19
N PRO A 25 42.98 -29.27 14.27
CA PRO A 25 43.50 -28.18 15.07
C PRO A 25 44.81 -28.59 15.78
N PHE A 26 45.68 -27.63 16.04
CA PHE A 26 46.88 -27.80 16.87
C PHE A 26 47.12 -26.57 17.75
N ILE A 27 47.93 -26.71 18.79
CA ILE A 27 48.27 -25.63 19.72
C ILE A 27 49.63 -25.03 19.30
N ASP A 28 49.66 -23.71 19.09
CA ASP A 28 50.89 -22.95 18.80
C ASP A 28 51.72 -22.73 20.08
N LYS A 29 52.97 -22.25 19.95
CA LYS A 29 53.89 -21.88 21.03
C LYS A 29 53.28 -20.92 22.07
N ASN A 30 52.30 -20.12 21.65
CA ASN A 30 51.58 -19.18 22.50
C ASN A 30 50.34 -19.78 23.19
N GLY A 31 50.11 -21.09 23.08
CA GLY A 31 48.94 -21.77 23.66
C GLY A 31 47.62 -21.53 22.90
N ILE A 32 47.68 -20.99 21.69
CA ILE A 32 46.49 -20.64 20.88
C ILE A 32 46.19 -21.77 19.89
N ILE A 33 44.90 -22.11 19.72
CA ILE A 33 44.45 -23.08 18.74
C ILE A 33 44.49 -22.50 17.32
N ARG A 34 45.13 -23.24 16.39
CA ARG A 34 45.20 -22.92 14.95
C ARG A 34 44.71 -24.09 14.10
N VAL A 35 44.32 -23.78 12.87
CA VAL A 35 44.03 -24.77 11.82
C VAL A 35 45.35 -25.34 11.30
N ALA A 36 45.51 -26.68 11.20
CA ALA A 36 46.62 -27.26 10.42
C ALA A 36 46.23 -27.38 8.93
N GLY A 37 45.01 -27.86 8.67
CA GLY A 37 44.46 -27.99 7.32
C GLY A 37 45.30 -28.87 6.38
N ARG A 38 45.31 -28.52 5.09
CA ARG A 38 46.03 -29.23 4.01
C ARG A 38 47.02 -28.35 3.26
N LEU A 39 47.28 -27.14 3.75
CA LEU A 39 48.07 -26.12 3.05
C LEU A 39 49.52 -26.01 3.57
N SER A 40 50.02 -27.03 4.26
CA SER A 40 51.37 -26.99 4.86
C SER A 40 52.48 -26.74 3.84
N ASN A 41 52.33 -27.27 2.63
CA ASN A 41 53.33 -27.25 1.56
C ASN A 41 53.19 -26.05 0.61
N SER A 42 52.26 -25.12 0.86
CA SER A 42 52.16 -23.91 0.03
C SER A 42 53.36 -22.97 0.28
N ASN A 43 53.60 -21.99 -0.58
CA ASN A 43 54.62 -20.95 -0.34
C ASN A 43 54.08 -19.75 0.46
N GLU A 44 52.92 -19.89 1.08
CA GLU A 44 52.23 -18.82 1.79
C GLU A 44 52.80 -18.54 3.18
N HIS A 45 52.47 -17.36 3.71
CA HIS A 45 52.84 -16.96 5.06
C HIS A 45 52.22 -17.86 6.14
N TYR A 46 52.88 -17.95 7.29
CA TYR A 46 52.50 -18.85 8.39
C TYR A 46 51.03 -18.69 8.83
N ASN A 47 50.52 -17.47 8.98
CA ASN A 47 49.14 -17.22 9.40
C ASN A 47 48.09 -17.59 8.34
N TYR A 48 48.49 -17.60 7.06
CA TYR A 48 47.62 -18.02 5.97
C TYR A 48 47.49 -19.55 5.92
N LYS A 49 48.62 -20.25 6.16
CA LYS A 49 48.65 -21.71 6.28
C LYS A 49 47.94 -22.18 7.53
N TYR A 50 48.16 -21.49 8.64
CA TYR A 50 47.73 -21.87 9.98
C TYR A 50 46.96 -20.76 10.69
N PRO A 51 45.75 -20.40 10.20
CA PRO A 51 44.95 -19.33 10.78
C PRO A 51 44.44 -19.67 12.19
N TYR A 52 44.26 -18.64 13.02
CA TYR A 52 43.70 -18.77 14.38
C TYR A 52 42.26 -19.26 14.35
N ILE A 53 41.88 -20.23 15.17
CA ILE A 53 40.49 -20.66 15.27
C ILE A 53 39.74 -19.74 16.24
N LEU A 54 38.65 -19.13 15.75
CA LEU A 54 37.83 -18.22 16.54
C LEU A 54 36.41 -18.77 16.73
N PRO A 55 35.81 -18.58 17.92
CA PRO A 55 34.47 -19.05 18.22
C PRO A 55 33.42 -18.30 17.39
N ARG A 56 32.25 -18.90 17.25
CA ARG A 56 31.13 -18.29 16.52
C ARG A 56 30.49 -17.13 17.30
N ARG A 57 30.38 -17.24 18.62
CA ARG A 57 29.64 -16.32 19.49
C ARG A 57 30.59 -15.71 20.49
N ASP A 58 31.26 -14.64 20.09
CA ASP A 58 32.16 -13.87 20.94
C ASP A 58 32.16 -12.41 20.49
N ARG A 59 32.16 -11.48 21.46
CA ARG A 59 32.12 -10.04 21.22
C ARG A 59 33.36 -9.55 20.46
N VAL A 60 34.53 -10.11 20.72
CA VAL A 60 35.78 -9.79 20.03
C VAL A 60 35.70 -10.16 18.55
N VAL A 61 35.08 -11.30 18.24
CA VAL A 61 34.85 -11.74 16.85
C VAL A 61 33.91 -10.78 16.12
N GLU A 62 32.85 -10.33 16.79
CA GLU A 62 31.95 -9.32 16.23
C GLU A 62 32.68 -8.00 15.93
N LEU A 63 33.45 -7.49 16.90
CA LEU A 63 34.23 -6.27 16.75
C LEU A 63 35.30 -6.39 15.66
N LEU A 64 35.95 -7.56 15.52
CA LEU A 64 36.93 -7.83 14.48
C LEU A 64 36.28 -7.77 13.08
N ILE A 65 35.14 -8.43 12.90
CA ILE A 65 34.40 -8.41 11.63
C ILE A 65 33.93 -6.99 11.31
N GLU A 66 33.42 -6.26 12.31
CA GLU A 66 32.99 -4.86 12.14
C GLU A 66 34.18 -3.94 11.76
N HIS A 67 35.33 -4.12 12.42
CA HIS A 67 36.56 -3.38 12.09
C HIS A 67 36.99 -3.63 10.65
N TYR A 68 37.07 -4.90 10.22
CA TYR A 68 37.46 -5.24 8.84
C TYR A 68 36.43 -4.75 7.82
N HIS A 69 35.13 -4.85 8.14
CA HIS A 69 34.07 -4.34 7.28
C HIS A 69 34.22 -2.83 7.05
N LYS A 70 34.47 -2.03 8.10
CA LYS A 70 34.68 -0.58 7.99
C LYS A 70 36.02 -0.22 7.34
N LYS A 71 37.11 -0.89 7.75
CA LYS A 71 38.47 -0.66 7.23
C LYS A 71 38.55 -0.88 5.72
N HIS A 72 37.82 -1.87 5.20
CA HIS A 72 37.77 -2.20 3.79
C HIS A 72 36.51 -1.63 3.11
N LEU A 73 36.13 -0.40 3.46
CA LEU A 73 35.11 0.40 2.76
C LEU A 73 33.75 -0.30 2.62
N HIS A 74 33.25 -0.89 3.71
CA HIS A 74 31.98 -1.62 3.73
C HIS A 74 31.96 -2.87 2.83
N ALA A 75 33.09 -3.56 2.73
CA ALA A 75 33.23 -4.82 1.99
C ALA A 75 32.07 -5.80 2.22
N GLY A 76 31.59 -6.38 1.12
CA GLY A 76 30.52 -7.37 1.13
C GLY A 76 30.91 -8.69 1.81
N PRO A 77 29.95 -9.61 2.01
CA PRO A 77 30.16 -10.82 2.81
C PRO A 77 31.31 -11.72 2.32
N GLU A 78 31.44 -11.89 1.01
CA GLU A 78 32.43 -12.80 0.40
C GLU A 78 33.84 -12.24 0.49
N LEU A 79 34.02 -10.97 0.14
CA LEU A 79 35.30 -10.26 0.27
C LEU A 79 35.76 -10.23 1.73
N LEU A 80 34.85 -9.91 2.66
CA LEU A 80 35.18 -9.89 4.08
C LEU A 80 35.60 -11.27 4.60
N MET A 81 34.96 -12.33 4.12
CA MET A 81 35.33 -13.70 4.48
C MET A 81 36.71 -14.09 3.95
N SER A 82 37.05 -13.69 2.73
CA SER A 82 38.39 -13.89 2.17
C SER A 82 39.46 -13.16 2.99
N LEU A 83 39.24 -11.88 3.29
CA LEU A 83 40.17 -11.05 4.09
C LEU A 83 40.39 -11.61 5.51
N LEU A 84 39.33 -12.10 6.15
CA LEU A 84 39.42 -12.70 7.48
C LEU A 84 40.10 -14.07 7.46
N ARG A 85 39.84 -14.90 6.44
CA ARG A 85 40.45 -16.24 6.29
C ARG A 85 41.97 -16.21 6.21
N ASN A 86 42.56 -15.13 5.70
CA ASN A 86 44.01 -14.96 5.65
C ASN A 86 44.67 -14.89 7.04
N LYS A 87 43.90 -14.65 8.11
CA LYS A 87 44.40 -14.54 9.48
C LYS A 87 43.69 -15.45 10.48
N CYS A 88 42.39 -15.65 10.33
CA CYS A 88 41.55 -16.35 11.29
C CYS A 88 40.48 -17.20 10.60
N TRP A 89 40.20 -18.35 11.21
CA TRP A 89 39.14 -19.26 10.85
C TRP A 89 38.00 -19.13 11.87
N ILE A 90 37.00 -18.33 11.55
CA ILE A 90 35.82 -18.14 12.39
C ILE A 90 34.81 -19.27 12.11
N LEU A 91 34.39 -19.96 13.16
CA LEU A 91 33.37 -21.01 13.04
C LEU A 91 32.04 -20.43 12.55
N ALA A 92 31.49 -20.99 11.47
CA ALA A 92 30.29 -20.52 10.79
C ALA A 92 30.35 -19.02 10.39
N ALA A 93 31.53 -18.54 9.97
CA ALA A 93 31.81 -17.14 9.61
C ALA A 93 30.72 -16.47 8.76
N ARG A 94 30.22 -17.16 7.72
CA ARG A 94 29.21 -16.63 6.80
C ARG A 94 28.01 -16.03 7.54
N ARG A 95 27.46 -16.76 8.52
CA ARG A 95 26.24 -16.34 9.21
C ARG A 95 26.46 -15.10 10.07
N ILE A 96 27.61 -14.99 10.73
CA ILE A 96 27.98 -13.84 11.57
C ILE A 96 28.28 -12.63 10.70
N ILE A 97 29.04 -12.81 9.62
CA ILE A 97 29.38 -11.74 8.67
C ILE A 97 28.09 -11.12 8.10
N HIS A 98 27.16 -11.95 7.63
CA HIS A 98 25.87 -11.46 7.14
C HIS A 98 25.09 -10.69 8.22
N HIS A 99 25.08 -11.19 9.46
CA HIS A 99 24.42 -10.54 10.59
C HIS A 99 25.01 -9.14 10.88
N ILE A 100 26.34 -9.02 10.89
CA ILE A 100 27.03 -7.75 11.18
C ILE A 100 26.82 -6.74 10.04
N ILE A 101 26.90 -7.18 8.78
CA ILE A 101 26.63 -6.32 7.63
C ILE A 101 25.17 -5.84 7.65
N HIS A 102 24.21 -6.70 8.03
CA HIS A 102 22.81 -6.31 8.16
C HIS A 102 22.57 -5.28 9.27
N LYS A 103 23.43 -5.23 10.29
CA LYS A 103 23.41 -4.23 11.35
C LYS A 103 24.11 -2.92 10.98
N CYS A 104 24.89 -2.89 9.91
CA CYS A 104 25.60 -1.71 9.48
C CYS A 104 24.65 -0.64 8.92
N ASN A 105 24.53 0.50 9.59
CA ASN A 105 23.67 1.61 9.17
C ASN A 105 24.06 2.17 7.78
N THR A 106 25.34 2.21 7.43
CA THR A 106 25.80 2.67 6.09
C THR A 106 25.33 1.73 4.98
N CYS A 107 25.51 0.41 5.17
CA CYS A 107 25.02 -0.61 4.23
C CYS A 107 23.49 -0.67 4.20
N PHE A 108 22.84 -0.42 5.32
CA PHE A 108 21.39 -0.38 5.37
C PHE A 108 20.83 0.80 4.57
N LYS A 109 21.44 2.00 4.68
CA LYS A 109 21.01 3.19 3.93
C LYS A 109 21.11 3.01 2.40
N SER A 110 22.05 2.20 1.91
CA SER A 110 22.16 1.94 0.46
C SER A 110 21.05 1.05 -0.08
N LYS A 111 20.51 0.14 0.74
CA LYS A 111 19.40 -0.74 0.37
C LYS A 111 18.51 -1.03 1.59
N PRO A 112 17.71 -0.04 2.03
CA PRO A 112 16.95 -0.18 3.26
C PRO A 112 15.72 -1.07 3.03
N ARG A 113 15.29 -1.75 4.09
CA ARG A 113 14.16 -2.68 4.05
C ARG A 113 13.00 -2.09 4.83
N ALA A 114 11.87 -1.90 4.16
CA ALA A 114 10.64 -1.44 4.80
C ALA A 114 10.06 -2.53 5.70
N ILE A 115 9.41 -2.08 6.78
CA ILE A 115 8.53 -2.95 7.56
C ILE A 115 7.18 -3.04 6.85
N LEU A 116 6.72 -4.26 6.60
CA LEU A 116 5.39 -4.53 6.05
C LEU A 116 4.47 -4.99 7.19
N PRO A 117 3.59 -4.12 7.72
CA PRO A 117 2.64 -4.51 8.75
C PRO A 117 1.57 -5.42 8.16
N LEU A 118 0.96 -6.27 8.99
CA LEU A 118 -0.17 -7.11 8.60
C LEU A 118 -1.25 -6.27 7.93
N MET A 119 -1.77 -6.73 6.79
CA MET A 119 -2.80 -6.03 6.03
C MET A 119 -4.03 -5.75 6.91
N SER A 120 -4.62 -4.57 6.78
CA SER A 120 -5.83 -4.21 7.55
C SER A 120 -7.04 -4.94 7.03
N ASP A 121 -8.01 -5.14 7.92
CA ASP A 121 -9.35 -5.54 7.50
C ASP A 121 -9.98 -4.45 6.63
N LEU A 122 -10.95 -4.85 5.81
CA LEU A 122 -11.67 -3.92 4.95
C LEU A 122 -12.54 -2.98 5.79
N PRO A 123 -12.72 -1.72 5.36
CA PRO A 123 -13.57 -0.76 6.07
C PRO A 123 -15.03 -1.22 6.07
N SER A 124 -15.79 -0.87 7.12
CA SER A 124 -17.21 -1.23 7.24
C SER A 124 -18.03 -0.73 6.05
N GLN A 125 -17.67 0.45 5.54
CA GLN A 125 -18.24 1.09 4.35
C GLN A 125 -18.06 0.28 3.05
N ARG A 126 -17.25 -0.79 3.06
CA ARG A 126 -17.03 -1.68 1.91
C ARG A 126 -17.66 -3.05 2.10
N VAL A 127 -17.82 -3.52 3.34
CA VAL A 127 -18.28 -4.88 3.66
C VAL A 127 -19.74 -4.92 4.11
N ASN A 128 -20.29 -3.81 4.56
CA ASN A 128 -21.70 -3.72 4.92
C ASN A 128 -22.52 -3.32 3.69
N GLN A 129 -23.73 -3.87 3.62
CA GLN A 129 -24.72 -3.44 2.65
C GLN A 129 -24.98 -1.95 2.82
N ALA A 130 -24.85 -1.19 1.74
CA ALA A 130 -25.24 0.21 1.72
C ALA A 130 -26.72 0.32 1.38
N GLU A 131 -27.36 1.37 1.89
CA GLU A 131 -28.70 1.76 1.46
C GLU A 131 -28.75 1.97 -0.05
N LYS A 132 -27.69 2.57 -0.63
CA LYS A 132 -27.60 2.91 -2.06
C LYS A 132 -26.19 2.82 -2.65
N ALA A 133 -26.10 2.57 -3.95
CA ALA A 133 -24.85 2.73 -4.68
C ALA A 133 -24.39 4.19 -4.61
N PHE A 134 -23.08 4.42 -4.45
CA PHE A 134 -22.48 5.73 -4.18
C PHE A 134 -22.77 6.35 -2.80
N THR A 135 -23.31 5.62 -1.82
CA THR A 135 -23.35 6.14 -0.43
C THR A 135 -21.94 6.40 0.14
N HIS A 136 -21.00 5.51 -0.18
CA HIS A 136 -19.58 5.66 0.17
C HIS A 136 -18.73 5.63 -1.09
N VAL A 137 -17.96 6.69 -1.33
CA VAL A 137 -17.27 6.92 -2.60
C VAL A 137 -15.79 7.21 -2.36
N GLY A 138 -14.93 6.56 -3.14
CA GLY A 138 -13.55 6.98 -3.32
C GLY A 138 -13.42 7.77 -4.62
N CYS A 139 -12.80 8.95 -4.56
CA CYS A 139 -12.57 9.79 -5.72
C CYS A 139 -11.07 10.00 -5.96
N ASN A 140 -10.68 9.96 -7.23
CA ASN A 140 -9.34 10.36 -7.66
C ASN A 140 -9.36 10.83 -9.12
N TYR A 141 -8.38 11.64 -9.47
CA TYR A 141 -8.17 12.14 -10.82
C TYR A 141 -7.31 11.18 -11.64
N ALA A 142 -7.68 11.02 -12.91
CA ALA A 142 -6.90 10.32 -13.92
C ALA A 142 -6.54 11.31 -15.03
N GLY A 143 -5.25 11.52 -15.29
CA GLY A 143 -4.83 12.43 -16.34
C GLY A 143 -3.34 12.73 -16.30
N PRO A 144 -2.86 13.71 -17.09
CA PRO A 144 -3.66 14.50 -18.05
C PRO A 144 -3.88 13.78 -19.39
N LEU A 145 -5.00 14.06 -20.05
CA LEU A 145 -5.31 13.68 -21.43
C LEU A 145 -5.36 14.93 -22.30
N GLN A 146 -5.00 14.81 -23.58
CA GLN A 146 -5.13 15.91 -24.53
C GLN A 146 -6.54 15.90 -25.13
N TYR A 147 -7.20 17.06 -25.17
CA TYR A 147 -8.49 17.25 -25.83
C TYR A 147 -8.55 18.60 -26.53
N THR A 148 -9.52 18.80 -27.42
CA THR A 148 -9.87 20.12 -27.97
C THR A 148 -11.27 20.53 -27.52
N HIS A 149 -11.52 21.82 -27.31
CA HIS A 149 -12.88 22.26 -26.96
C HIS A 149 -13.89 22.02 -28.10
N LEU A 150 -13.46 22.25 -29.34
CA LEU A 150 -14.25 22.08 -30.55
C LEU A 150 -13.41 21.38 -31.62
N ARG A 151 -14.05 20.86 -32.67
CA ARG A 151 -13.36 20.44 -33.89
C ARG A 151 -13.13 21.64 -34.81
N GLY A 152 -11.93 21.78 -35.34
CA GLY A 152 -11.59 22.85 -36.27
C GLY A 152 -10.09 22.98 -36.53
N ARG A 153 -9.73 23.54 -37.69
CA ARG A 153 -8.33 23.83 -38.04
C ARG A 153 -7.79 24.94 -37.13
N GLY A 154 -6.58 24.78 -36.60
CA GLY A 154 -5.91 25.78 -35.76
C GLY A 154 -6.31 25.79 -34.29
N ILE A 155 -7.24 24.93 -33.86
CA ILE A 155 -7.63 24.83 -32.44
C ILE A 155 -6.53 24.11 -31.66
N ARG A 156 -5.98 24.78 -30.65
CA ARG A 156 -4.94 24.20 -29.78
C ARG A 156 -5.54 23.16 -28.84
N SER A 157 -4.84 22.04 -28.70
CA SER A 157 -5.15 21.04 -27.69
C SER A 157 -4.85 21.58 -26.29
N ARG A 158 -5.67 21.15 -25.33
CA ARG A 158 -5.56 21.46 -23.91
C ARG A 158 -5.53 20.16 -23.11
N LYS A 159 -5.05 20.25 -21.88
CA LYS A 159 -5.08 19.11 -20.95
C LYS A 159 -6.44 19.06 -20.25
N ALA A 160 -7.02 17.88 -20.18
CA ALA A 160 -8.16 17.55 -19.33
C ALA A 160 -7.76 16.47 -18.33
N TRP A 161 -8.51 16.39 -17.24
CA TRP A 161 -8.42 15.37 -16.23
C TRP A 161 -9.76 14.66 -16.12
N LEU A 162 -9.74 13.36 -15.84
CA LEU A 162 -10.93 12.58 -15.59
C LEU A 162 -11.14 12.47 -14.09
N CYS A 163 -12.28 12.93 -13.60
CA CYS A 163 -12.68 12.74 -12.23
C CYS A 163 -13.42 11.41 -12.11
N ALA A 164 -12.80 10.41 -11.47
CA ALA A 164 -13.38 9.08 -11.32
C ALA A 164 -13.91 8.89 -9.89
N PHE A 165 -15.21 8.67 -9.76
CA PHE A 165 -15.89 8.37 -8.50
C PHE A 165 -16.21 6.88 -8.47
N THR A 166 -15.64 6.14 -7.52
CA THR A 166 -15.85 4.70 -7.37
C THR A 166 -16.58 4.40 -6.07
N CYS A 167 -17.74 3.75 -6.15
CA CYS A 167 -18.46 3.27 -4.99
C CYS A 167 -17.67 2.17 -4.27
N LEU A 168 -17.53 2.29 -2.94
CA LEU A 168 -16.74 1.36 -2.14
C LEU A 168 -17.44 0.00 -1.95
N THR A 169 -18.77 -0.04 -1.93
CA THR A 169 -19.57 -1.26 -1.73
C THR A 169 -19.77 -2.06 -3.02
N THR A 170 -20.32 -1.42 -4.06
CA THR A 170 -20.72 -2.07 -5.31
C THR A 170 -19.64 -2.02 -6.39
N ARG A 171 -18.57 -1.25 -6.16
CA ARG A 171 -17.52 -0.96 -7.15
C ARG A 171 -18.04 -0.23 -8.39
N ALA A 172 -19.28 0.27 -8.39
CA ALA A 172 -19.80 1.07 -9.48
C ALA A 172 -18.97 2.34 -9.66
N THR A 173 -18.79 2.77 -10.90
CA THR A 173 -17.92 3.88 -11.24
C THR A 173 -18.71 4.93 -11.99
N HIS A 174 -18.51 6.20 -11.64
CA HIS A 174 -18.92 7.34 -12.43
C HIS A 174 -17.68 8.10 -12.88
N ILE A 175 -17.63 8.48 -14.15
CA ILE A 175 -16.48 9.15 -14.74
C ILE A 175 -16.96 10.47 -15.33
N ASP A 176 -16.27 11.53 -14.94
CA ASP A 176 -16.58 12.87 -15.41
C ASP A 176 -15.34 13.58 -15.95
N VAL A 177 -15.56 14.52 -16.87
CA VAL A 177 -14.47 15.33 -17.45
C VAL A 177 -14.30 16.60 -16.62
N ALA A 178 -13.08 16.88 -16.20
CA ALA A 178 -12.65 18.14 -15.64
C ALA A 178 -11.65 18.81 -16.59
N THR A 179 -11.95 20.05 -16.99
CA THR A 179 -11.12 20.80 -17.94
C THR A 179 -9.82 21.30 -17.31
N ASP A 180 -9.75 21.39 -15.99
CA ASP A 180 -8.54 21.70 -15.23
C ASP A 180 -8.48 20.93 -13.89
N PHE A 181 -7.37 21.09 -13.18
CA PHE A 181 -7.14 20.55 -11.83
C PHE A 181 -7.48 21.58 -10.74
N SER A 182 -8.53 22.38 -10.94
CA SER A 182 -8.98 23.38 -9.97
C SER A 182 -10.05 22.84 -9.02
N THR A 183 -10.21 23.51 -7.87
CA THR A 183 -11.32 23.30 -6.94
C THR A 183 -12.69 23.51 -7.62
N VAL A 184 -12.79 24.49 -8.52
CA VAL A 184 -14.05 24.85 -9.19
C VAL A 184 -14.50 23.74 -10.15
N SER A 185 -13.59 23.22 -10.97
CA SER A 185 -13.91 22.09 -11.86
C SER A 185 -14.25 20.83 -11.09
N PHE A 186 -13.58 20.58 -9.96
CA PHE A 186 -13.93 19.47 -9.09
C PHE A 186 -15.33 19.62 -8.48
N LEU A 187 -15.67 20.80 -7.96
CA LEU A 187 -17.02 21.10 -7.45
C LEU A 187 -18.10 20.87 -8.51
N ALA A 188 -17.85 21.26 -9.76
CA ALA A 188 -18.77 21.01 -10.87
C ALA A 188 -18.92 19.49 -11.16
N ALA A 189 -17.83 18.72 -11.14
CA ALA A 189 -17.88 17.26 -11.28
C ALA A 189 -18.63 16.60 -10.11
N LEU A 190 -18.39 17.06 -8.87
CA LEU A 190 -19.08 16.56 -7.68
C LEU A 190 -20.59 16.83 -7.77
N LYS A 191 -21.00 18.04 -8.17
CA LYS A 191 -22.42 18.38 -8.39
C LYS A 191 -23.06 17.48 -9.45
N ARG A 192 -22.37 17.20 -10.56
CA ARG A 192 -22.86 16.31 -11.62
C ARG A 192 -23.05 14.87 -11.13
N VAL A 193 -22.12 14.36 -10.32
CA VAL A 193 -22.28 13.06 -9.65
C VAL A 193 -23.47 13.03 -8.72
N LEU A 194 -23.59 14.02 -7.84
CA LEU A 194 -24.68 14.07 -6.86
C LEU A 194 -26.04 14.14 -7.58
N SER A 195 -26.11 14.90 -8.67
CA SER A 195 -27.34 15.03 -9.48
C SER A 195 -27.71 13.74 -10.22
N ARG A 196 -26.72 12.96 -10.68
CA ARG A 196 -26.97 11.73 -11.46
C ARG A 196 -27.11 10.47 -10.60
N ARG A 197 -26.36 10.39 -9.50
CA ARG A 197 -26.25 9.18 -8.66
C ARG A 197 -26.93 9.34 -7.31
N GLY A 198 -27.24 10.56 -6.89
CA GLY A 198 -27.86 10.86 -5.60
C GLY A 198 -26.83 11.23 -4.52
N PRO A 199 -27.29 11.41 -3.28
CA PRO A 199 -26.47 11.92 -2.18
C PRO A 199 -25.37 10.93 -1.77
N ILE A 200 -24.19 11.48 -1.46
CA ILE A 200 -23.03 10.74 -0.94
C ILE A 200 -22.91 11.03 0.55
N LYS A 201 -22.96 10.00 1.40
CA LYS A 201 -22.75 10.16 2.86
C LYS A 201 -21.27 10.31 3.22
N CYS A 202 -20.38 9.58 2.54
CA CYS A 202 -18.94 9.65 2.83
C CYS A 202 -18.08 9.65 1.56
N LEU A 203 -17.15 10.61 1.48
CA LEU A 203 -16.24 10.80 0.35
C LEU A 203 -14.78 10.67 0.79
N TYR A 204 -14.06 9.75 0.15
CA TYR A 204 -12.64 9.47 0.38
C TYR A 204 -11.79 10.04 -0.76
N THR A 205 -10.77 10.83 -0.42
CA THR A 205 -9.83 11.38 -1.41
C THR A 205 -8.39 11.32 -0.90
N ASP A 206 -7.44 11.52 -1.81
CA ASP A 206 -6.08 11.90 -1.42
C ASP A 206 -6.00 13.38 -1.02
N ASN A 207 -4.81 13.81 -0.61
CA ASN A 207 -4.53 15.18 -0.19
C ASN A 207 -4.20 16.10 -1.38
N GLY A 208 -4.75 15.84 -2.56
CA GLY A 208 -4.66 16.74 -3.71
C GLY A 208 -5.17 18.14 -3.37
N THR A 209 -4.51 19.17 -3.88
CA THR A 209 -4.81 20.58 -3.56
C THR A 209 -6.25 20.97 -3.90
N CYS A 210 -6.79 20.47 -5.01
CA CYS A 210 -8.19 20.68 -5.40
C CYS A 210 -9.19 20.07 -4.40
N PHE A 211 -8.89 18.88 -3.85
CA PHE A 211 -9.73 18.23 -2.85
C PHE A 211 -9.66 18.95 -1.50
N VAL A 212 -8.47 19.36 -1.08
CA VAL A 212 -8.29 20.15 0.15
C VAL A 212 -9.02 21.48 0.06
N GLY A 213 -8.92 22.16 -1.08
CA GLY A 213 -9.67 23.40 -1.33
C GLY A 213 -11.18 23.19 -1.31
N THR A 214 -11.66 22.10 -1.92
CA THR A 214 -13.10 21.77 -1.95
C THR A 214 -13.63 21.44 -0.57
N HIS A 215 -12.86 20.68 0.22
CA HIS A 215 -13.23 20.37 1.59
C HIS A 215 -13.31 21.63 2.46
N SER A 216 -12.38 22.58 2.32
CA SER A 216 -12.45 23.86 3.01
C SER A 216 -13.72 24.62 2.63
N TYR A 217 -14.02 24.71 1.32
CA TYR A 217 -15.23 25.36 0.84
C TYR A 217 -16.51 24.75 1.44
N LEU A 218 -16.63 23.42 1.42
CA LEU A 218 -17.79 22.72 2.01
C LEU A 218 -17.90 22.94 3.52
N ARG A 219 -16.78 22.90 4.23
CA ARG A 219 -16.75 23.17 5.68
C ARG A 219 -17.23 24.58 5.99
N ASP A 220 -16.78 25.57 5.23
CA ASP A 220 -17.13 26.97 5.45
C ASP A 220 -18.60 27.23 5.07
N PHE A 221 -19.12 26.53 4.06
CA PHE A 221 -20.55 26.50 3.71
C PHE A 221 -21.41 25.88 4.83
N TYR A 222 -21.00 24.73 5.40
CA TYR A 222 -21.71 24.12 6.53
C TYR A 222 -21.72 25.03 7.76
N LYS A 223 -20.62 25.74 8.05
CA LYS A 223 -20.58 26.73 9.14
C LYS A 223 -21.53 27.91 8.95
N LEU A 224 -21.81 28.30 7.71
CA LEU A 224 -22.75 29.37 7.40
C LEU A 224 -24.18 28.91 7.66
N ILE A 225 -24.53 27.73 7.14
CA ILE A 225 -25.81 27.07 7.43
C ILE A 225 -26.00 26.94 8.94
N ASP A 226 -24.94 26.53 9.66
CA ASP A 226 -24.98 26.34 11.11
C ASP A 226 -25.34 27.61 11.90
N LYS A 227 -25.13 28.79 11.31
CA LYS A 227 -25.35 30.09 11.95
C LYS A 227 -26.67 30.75 11.56
N GLU A 228 -27.14 30.53 10.33
CA GLU A 228 -28.20 31.34 9.72
C GLU A 228 -29.56 30.63 9.61
N LEU A 229 -29.63 29.31 9.84
CA LEU A 229 -30.83 28.53 9.49
C LEU A 229 -31.76 28.23 10.67
N ASN A 230 -33.05 28.09 10.36
CA ASN A 230 -34.07 27.63 11.32
C ASN A 230 -33.78 26.18 11.77
N PRO A 231 -33.97 25.84 13.06
CA PRO A 231 -33.59 24.53 13.62
C PRO A 231 -34.23 23.32 12.93
N ARG A 232 -35.39 23.46 12.28
CA ARG A 232 -36.02 22.38 11.49
C ARG A 232 -35.30 22.07 10.18
N LEU A 233 -34.75 23.08 9.51
CA LEU A 233 -33.97 22.89 8.28
C LEU A 233 -32.55 22.38 8.58
N HIS A 234 -32.05 22.59 9.80
CA HIS A 234 -30.79 22.01 10.25
C HIS A 234 -30.83 20.48 10.26
N GLU A 235 -31.90 19.86 10.77
CA GLU A 235 -32.01 18.40 10.84
C GLU A 235 -31.94 17.75 9.45
N GLU A 236 -32.69 18.26 8.48
CA GLU A 236 -32.67 17.73 7.10
C GLU A 236 -31.34 17.96 6.36
N LEU A 237 -30.67 19.09 6.61
CA LEU A 237 -29.38 19.39 5.99
C LEU A 237 -28.24 18.62 6.65
N ASP A 238 -28.33 18.36 7.95
CA ASP A 238 -27.36 17.58 8.73
C ASP A 238 -27.31 16.13 8.26
N GLU A 239 -28.47 15.52 7.98
CA GLU A 239 -28.56 14.16 7.42
C GLU A 239 -27.88 14.05 6.04
N ASN A 240 -27.83 15.15 5.29
CA ASN A 240 -27.27 15.21 3.94
C ASN A 240 -25.82 15.73 3.88
N ARG A 241 -25.18 15.98 5.03
CA ARG A 241 -23.76 16.42 5.06
C ARG A 241 -22.84 15.31 4.57
N ILE A 242 -21.87 15.70 3.74
CA ILE A 242 -20.86 14.78 3.22
C ILE A 242 -19.73 14.66 4.25
N GLU A 243 -19.55 13.47 4.82
CA GLU A 243 -18.39 13.16 5.65
C GLU A 243 -17.15 13.00 4.77
N TRP A 244 -16.25 13.99 4.79
CA TRP A 244 -15.02 13.97 4.01
C TRP A 244 -13.88 13.28 4.77
N LYS A 245 -13.22 12.31 4.13
CA LYS A 245 -12.09 11.55 4.70
C LYS A 245 -10.87 11.57 3.78
N PHE A 246 -9.77 12.14 4.26
CA PHE A 246 -8.49 12.10 3.56
C PHE A 246 -7.71 10.84 3.90
N ILE A 247 -7.12 10.20 2.88
CA ILE A 247 -6.14 9.13 3.12
C ILE A 247 -4.83 9.73 3.64
N PRO A 248 -4.06 8.98 4.46
CA PRO A 248 -2.76 9.46 4.93
C PRO A 248 -1.83 9.79 3.74
N PRO A 249 -1.04 10.87 3.82
CA PRO A 249 -0.10 11.23 2.76
C PRO A 249 0.83 10.07 2.37
N ALA A 250 1.19 9.99 1.10
CA ALA A 250 2.07 8.95 0.55
C ALA A 250 1.60 7.50 0.80
N SER A 251 0.28 7.29 0.96
CA SER A 251 -0.33 6.00 1.28
C SER A 251 -1.32 5.53 0.21
N PRO A 252 -0.90 5.37 -1.07
CA PRO A 252 -1.81 5.00 -2.17
C PRO A 252 -2.54 3.67 -1.93
N HIS A 253 -1.95 2.77 -1.15
CA HIS A 253 -2.58 1.50 -0.77
C HIS A 253 -3.89 1.67 0.03
N PHE A 254 -4.10 2.78 0.74
CA PHE A 254 -5.39 3.10 1.37
C PHE A 254 -6.47 3.40 0.31
N GLY A 255 -6.07 3.89 -0.86
CA GLY A 255 -6.92 4.18 -2.01
C GLY A 255 -6.98 3.10 -3.08
N GLY A 256 -6.41 1.91 -2.81
CA GLY A 256 -6.31 0.83 -3.81
C GLY A 256 -7.65 0.45 -4.45
N CYS A 257 -8.76 0.67 -3.75
CA CYS A 257 -10.11 0.46 -4.27
C CYS A 257 -10.38 1.31 -5.52
N TRP A 258 -10.27 2.63 -5.45
CA TRP A 258 -10.54 3.51 -6.60
C TRP A 258 -9.31 3.66 -7.52
N GLU A 259 -8.08 3.48 -7.02
CA GLU A 259 -6.88 3.47 -7.87
C GLU A 259 -6.87 2.30 -8.85
N SER A 260 -7.31 1.10 -8.41
CA SER A 260 -7.46 -0.05 -9.32
C SER A 260 -8.48 0.27 -10.42
N MET A 261 -9.54 1.00 -10.12
CA MET A 261 -10.52 1.43 -11.10
C MET A 261 -9.92 2.41 -12.11
N ILE A 262 -9.14 3.39 -11.64
CA ILE A 262 -8.42 4.33 -12.51
C ILE A 262 -7.49 3.61 -13.48
N LYS A 263 -6.79 2.57 -13.04
CA LYS A 263 -5.93 1.76 -13.93
C LYS A 263 -6.75 1.11 -15.05
N VAL A 264 -7.92 0.55 -14.73
CA VAL A 264 -8.82 -0.06 -15.72
C VAL A 264 -9.36 1.01 -16.68
N ILE A 265 -9.82 2.15 -16.18
CA ILE A 265 -10.28 3.29 -17.00
C ILE A 265 -9.19 3.71 -17.99
N LYS A 266 -7.98 3.99 -17.50
CA LYS A 266 -6.85 4.42 -18.34
C LYS A 266 -6.51 3.37 -19.39
N SER A 267 -6.43 2.09 -19.00
CA SER A 267 -6.13 1.00 -19.92
C SER A 267 -7.18 0.89 -21.03
N HIS A 268 -8.46 0.98 -20.68
CA HIS A 268 -9.54 0.92 -21.67
C HIS A 268 -9.52 2.12 -22.60
N LEU A 269 -9.36 3.31 -22.03
CA LEU A 269 -9.30 4.57 -22.76
C LEU A 269 -8.15 4.59 -23.79
N PHE A 270 -6.94 4.21 -23.38
CA PHE A 270 -5.78 4.18 -24.28
C PHE A 270 -5.94 3.14 -25.40
N LYS A 271 -6.65 2.02 -25.14
CA LYS A 271 -6.94 1.03 -26.18
C LYS A 271 -7.99 1.51 -27.19
N VAL A 272 -9.00 2.25 -26.73
CA VAL A 272 -10.10 2.72 -27.59
C VAL A 272 -9.71 3.96 -28.40
N ILE A 273 -9.09 4.94 -27.76
CA ILE A 273 -8.75 6.25 -28.38
C ILE A 273 -7.38 6.21 -29.07
N GLY A 274 -6.45 5.40 -28.56
CA GLY A 274 -5.06 5.39 -29.04
C GLY A 274 -4.40 6.76 -28.87
N GLN A 275 -3.90 7.30 -29.98
CA GLN A 275 -3.23 8.62 -30.03
C GLN A 275 -4.14 9.76 -30.49
N GLN A 276 -5.42 9.50 -30.77
CA GLN A 276 -6.33 10.52 -31.29
C GLN A 276 -6.66 11.57 -30.22
N ILE A 277 -6.77 12.84 -30.64
CA ILE A 277 -7.20 13.94 -29.77
C ILE A 277 -8.69 14.17 -30.06
N LEU A 278 -9.51 13.92 -29.05
CA LEU A 278 -10.97 14.07 -29.15
C LEU A 278 -11.40 15.50 -28.79
N SER A 279 -12.54 15.92 -29.35
CA SER A 279 -13.24 17.10 -28.85
C SER A 279 -13.85 16.84 -27.46
N TYR A 280 -14.28 17.89 -26.75
CA TYR A 280 -14.90 17.75 -25.43
C TYR A 280 -16.13 16.84 -25.45
N GLU A 281 -17.05 17.05 -26.41
CA GLU A 281 -18.27 16.24 -26.56
C GLU A 281 -17.97 14.79 -26.94
N GLU A 282 -16.98 14.56 -27.81
CA GLU A 282 -16.53 13.21 -28.15
C GLU A 282 -15.91 12.50 -26.96
N LEU A 283 -15.05 13.20 -26.21
CA LEU A 283 -14.43 12.66 -25.02
C LEU A 283 -15.49 12.29 -23.97
N LEU A 284 -16.46 13.18 -23.74
CA LEU A 284 -17.58 12.91 -22.84
C LEU A 284 -18.37 11.68 -23.30
N THR A 285 -18.69 11.60 -24.59
CA THR A 285 -19.42 10.47 -25.18
C THR A 285 -18.66 9.16 -24.97
N VAL A 286 -17.37 9.10 -25.32
CA VAL A 286 -16.54 7.90 -25.13
C VAL A 286 -16.44 7.51 -23.66
N LEU A 287 -16.30 8.47 -22.75
CA LEU A 287 -16.23 8.19 -21.32
C LEU A 287 -17.55 7.65 -20.77
N THR A 288 -18.70 8.15 -21.23
CA THR A 288 -20.00 7.61 -20.82
C THR A 288 -20.20 6.18 -21.31
N GLN A 289 -19.70 5.83 -22.50
CA GLN A 289 -19.72 4.45 -22.99
C GLN A 289 -18.78 3.55 -22.19
N ILE A 290 -17.56 4.02 -21.88
CA ILE A 290 -16.62 3.31 -21.01
C ILE A 290 -17.22 3.11 -19.62
N GLU A 291 -17.88 4.11 -19.04
CA GLU A 291 -18.58 4.01 -17.76
C GLU A 291 -19.64 2.91 -17.79
N ALA A 292 -20.48 2.85 -18.84
CA ALA A 292 -21.46 1.80 -19.01
C ALA A 292 -20.82 0.41 -19.06
N LEU A 293 -19.78 0.22 -19.88
CA LEU A 293 -19.06 -1.05 -19.99
C LEU A 293 -18.41 -1.48 -18.67
N LEU A 294 -17.78 -0.54 -17.97
CA LEU A 294 -17.18 -0.82 -16.68
C LEU A 294 -18.25 -1.21 -15.67
N ASN A 295 -19.43 -0.61 -15.69
CA ASN A 295 -20.50 -0.98 -14.77
C ASN A 295 -21.19 -2.30 -15.16
N SER A 296 -21.07 -2.76 -16.41
CA SER A 296 -21.56 -4.08 -16.85
C SER A 296 -20.59 -5.23 -16.59
N ARG A 297 -19.40 -4.97 -16.01
CA ARG A 297 -18.41 -6.02 -15.73
C ARG A 297 -18.83 -6.93 -14.58
N PRO A 298 -18.49 -8.22 -14.58
CA PRO A 298 -18.79 -9.13 -13.48
C PRO A 298 -17.95 -8.79 -12.23
N LEU A 299 -18.59 -8.77 -11.06
CA LEU A 299 -17.93 -8.65 -9.75
C LEU A 299 -17.30 -9.97 -9.29
N THR A 300 -17.95 -11.07 -9.67
CA THR A 300 -17.63 -12.45 -9.29
C THR A 300 -17.17 -13.25 -10.50
N SER A 301 -16.63 -14.46 -10.29
CA SER A 301 -16.31 -15.36 -11.40
C SER A 301 -17.60 -15.71 -12.15
N MET A 302 -17.55 -15.69 -13.48
CA MET A 302 -18.64 -16.17 -14.30
C MET A 302 -18.61 -17.70 -14.29
N SER A 303 -19.78 -18.31 -14.17
CA SER A 303 -19.95 -19.73 -14.44
C SER A 303 -20.04 -19.95 -15.95
N CYS A 304 -19.64 -21.15 -16.39
CA CYS A 304 -19.80 -21.57 -17.78
C CYS A 304 -21.15 -22.27 -18.02
N ASP A 305 -21.94 -22.52 -16.97
CA ASP A 305 -23.24 -23.18 -17.09
C ASP A 305 -24.33 -22.17 -17.51
N PRO A 306 -25.02 -22.38 -18.65
CA PRO A 306 -26.11 -21.51 -19.09
C PRO A 306 -27.35 -21.54 -18.18
N ALA A 307 -27.49 -22.54 -17.30
CA ALA A 307 -28.57 -22.61 -16.31
C ALA A 307 -28.32 -21.75 -15.07
N GLU A 308 -27.08 -21.32 -14.83
CA GLU A 308 -26.73 -20.49 -13.68
C GLU A 308 -27.00 -18.98 -13.93
N PRO A 309 -27.40 -18.22 -12.90
CA PRO A 309 -27.72 -16.81 -13.06
C PRO A 309 -26.50 -16.00 -13.49
N SER A 310 -26.70 -15.11 -14.47
CA SER A 310 -25.65 -14.22 -15.00
C SER A 310 -24.91 -13.47 -13.89
N ALA A 311 -23.59 -13.32 -14.04
CA ALA A 311 -22.74 -12.78 -12.99
C ALA A 311 -23.20 -11.40 -12.49
N LEU A 312 -23.06 -11.17 -11.18
CA LEU A 312 -23.47 -9.91 -10.56
C LEU A 312 -22.59 -8.76 -11.08
N THR A 313 -23.20 -7.68 -11.59
CA THR A 313 -22.49 -6.51 -12.12
C THR A 313 -22.78 -5.26 -11.27
N PRO A 314 -21.89 -4.25 -11.27
CA PRO A 314 -22.21 -2.95 -10.65
C PRO A 314 -23.49 -2.30 -11.19
N ALA A 315 -23.81 -2.49 -12.47
CA ALA A 315 -24.98 -1.91 -13.12
C ALA A 315 -26.30 -2.36 -12.49
N HIS A 316 -26.36 -3.60 -11.95
CA HIS A 316 -27.52 -4.09 -11.20
C HIS A 316 -27.86 -3.20 -9.99
N PHE A 317 -26.89 -2.46 -9.44
CA PHE A 317 -27.07 -1.55 -8.30
C PHE A 317 -27.33 -0.09 -8.69
N LEU A 318 -27.21 0.27 -9.97
CA LEU A 318 -27.37 1.65 -10.45
C LEU A 318 -28.82 2.02 -10.77
N ASN A 319 -29.57 1.05 -11.30
CA ASN A 319 -30.93 1.23 -11.78
C ASN A 319 -31.99 0.70 -10.80
N SER A 320 -31.59 0.26 -9.61
CA SER A 320 -32.44 -0.46 -8.63
C SER A 320 -33.01 0.41 -7.52
N PHE A 321 -32.93 1.73 -7.64
CA PHE A 321 -33.79 2.61 -6.84
C PHE A 321 -35.05 2.88 -7.63
N PRO A 322 -36.25 2.72 -7.05
CA PRO A 322 -37.35 3.54 -7.49
C PRO A 322 -36.85 4.98 -7.36
N LEU A 323 -36.73 5.70 -8.48
CA LEU A 323 -37.00 7.12 -8.46
C LEU A 323 -38.31 7.23 -7.69
N SER A 324 -38.32 7.96 -6.57
CA SER A 324 -39.53 8.36 -5.84
C SER A 324 -40.67 8.48 -6.83
N SER A 325 -41.57 7.50 -6.78
CA SER A 325 -42.48 7.12 -7.86
C SER A 325 -43.25 8.33 -8.40
N PHE A 326 -43.21 8.55 -9.71
CA PHE A 326 -44.27 9.31 -10.38
C PHE A 326 -45.57 8.51 -10.25
N PRO A 327 -46.70 9.11 -9.79
CA PRO A 327 -47.97 8.41 -9.73
C PRO A 327 -48.46 8.14 -11.16
N GLY A 328 -48.44 6.87 -11.57
CA GLY A 328 -49.21 6.36 -12.71
C GLY A 328 -50.46 5.66 -12.18
N TYR A 329 -51.60 5.91 -12.81
CA TYR A 329 -52.89 5.33 -12.40
C TYR A 329 -52.82 3.79 -12.35
N PRO A 330 -53.25 3.15 -11.25
CA PRO A 330 -53.30 1.70 -11.17
C PRO A 330 -54.46 1.17 -12.02
N THR A 331 -54.16 0.29 -12.97
CA THR A 331 -55.15 -0.63 -13.55
C THR A 331 -55.09 -1.97 -12.79
N ASP A 332 -56.20 -2.22 -12.12
CA ASP A 332 -56.78 -3.44 -11.55
C ASP A 332 -55.92 -4.54 -10.92
N SER A 333 -56.23 -4.78 -9.63
CA SER A 333 -56.25 -6.07 -8.92
C SER A 333 -54.93 -6.72 -8.49
N THR A 334 -53.96 -5.93 -8.01
CA THR A 334 -53.01 -6.43 -7.00
C THR A 334 -52.89 -5.39 -5.89
N SER A 335 -52.92 -5.82 -4.62
CA SER A 335 -52.69 -4.88 -3.51
C SER A 335 -51.35 -4.18 -3.73
N LEU A 336 -51.32 -2.85 -3.62
CA LEU A 336 -50.10 -2.05 -3.85
C LEU A 336 -48.90 -2.56 -3.05
N ILE A 337 -49.16 -3.12 -1.87
CA ILE A 337 -48.21 -3.74 -0.96
C ILE A 337 -47.57 -5.00 -1.56
N GLN A 338 -48.36 -5.89 -2.19
CA GLN A 338 -47.83 -7.09 -2.86
C GLN A 338 -46.98 -6.74 -4.09
N ARG A 339 -47.36 -5.69 -4.84
CA ARG A 339 -46.59 -5.26 -6.03
C ARG A 339 -45.28 -4.56 -5.66
N HIS A 340 -45.26 -3.74 -4.61
CA HIS A 340 -44.01 -3.20 -4.04
C HIS A 340 -43.08 -4.31 -3.53
N SER A 341 -43.62 -5.31 -2.81
CA SER A 341 -42.85 -6.47 -2.37
C SER A 341 -42.27 -7.29 -3.53
N LEU A 342 -42.96 -7.35 -4.67
CA LEU A 342 -42.45 -8.00 -5.89
C LEU A 342 -41.34 -7.19 -6.57
N LEU A 343 -41.38 -5.85 -6.51
CA LEU A 343 -40.32 -4.97 -7.06
C LEU A 343 -39.06 -4.94 -6.19
N ASP A 344 -39.21 -5.13 -4.88
CA ASP A 344 -38.08 -5.19 -3.93
C ASP A 344 -37.34 -6.53 -3.98
N SER A 345 -38.02 -7.61 -4.36
CA SER A 345 -37.45 -8.97 -4.42
C SER A 345 -36.21 -9.10 -5.34
N PRO A 346 -36.20 -8.56 -6.58
CA PRO A 346 -35.00 -8.52 -7.42
C PRO A 346 -33.83 -7.75 -6.80
N VAL A 347 -34.11 -6.62 -6.14
CA VAL A 347 -33.09 -5.80 -5.47
C VAL A 347 -32.47 -6.55 -4.29
N GLN A 348 -33.31 -7.19 -3.49
CA GLN A 348 -32.86 -8.05 -2.38
C GLN A 348 -32.04 -9.24 -2.89
N SER A 349 -32.44 -9.87 -4.00
CA SER A 349 -31.69 -10.95 -4.65
C SER A 349 -30.28 -10.50 -5.04
N PHE A 350 -30.11 -9.31 -5.62
CA PHE A 350 -28.77 -8.79 -5.94
C PHE A 350 -27.90 -8.57 -4.69
N TRP A 351 -28.48 -8.09 -3.59
CA TRP A 351 -27.76 -7.93 -2.33
C TRP A 351 -27.42 -9.27 -1.65
N GLN A 352 -28.30 -10.26 -1.74
CA GLN A 352 -28.02 -11.63 -1.29
C GLN A 352 -26.84 -12.22 -2.08
N ARG A 353 -26.84 -12.08 -3.42
CA ARG A 353 -25.74 -12.52 -4.28
C ARG A 353 -24.45 -11.75 -4.03
N TRP A 354 -24.53 -10.45 -3.77
CA TRP A 354 -23.37 -9.65 -3.36
C TRP A 354 -22.77 -10.19 -2.06
N ARG A 355 -23.62 -10.60 -1.10
CA ARG A 355 -23.19 -11.20 0.16
C ARG A 355 -22.63 -12.62 0.00
N SER A 356 -23.27 -13.48 -0.79
CA SER A 356 -22.81 -14.86 -1.00
C SER A 356 -21.58 -14.95 -1.89
N ASP A 357 -21.51 -14.14 -2.95
CA ASP A 357 -20.50 -14.36 -3.99
C ASP A 357 -19.37 -13.34 -3.84
N TYR A 358 -19.70 -12.05 -3.75
CA TYR A 358 -18.71 -10.98 -3.76
C TYR A 358 -18.01 -10.80 -2.41
N LEU A 359 -18.75 -10.80 -1.29
CA LEU A 359 -18.14 -10.67 0.04
C LEU A 359 -17.22 -11.86 0.38
N HIS A 360 -17.58 -13.08 0.00
CA HIS A 360 -16.71 -14.25 0.24
C HIS A 360 -15.37 -14.12 -0.48
N LYS A 361 -15.37 -13.59 -1.71
CA LYS A 361 -14.12 -13.28 -2.44
C LYS A 361 -13.24 -12.25 -1.73
N LEU A 362 -13.82 -11.37 -0.91
CA LEU A 362 -13.08 -10.34 -0.16
C LEU A 362 -12.41 -10.85 1.13
N GLN A 363 -12.69 -12.09 1.56
CA GLN A 363 -12.10 -12.64 2.80
C GLN A 363 -10.58 -12.90 2.69
N VAL A 364 -10.08 -13.23 1.50
CA VAL A 364 -8.68 -13.62 1.30
C VAL A 364 -7.75 -12.40 1.31
N ARG A 365 -6.74 -12.40 2.17
CA ARG A 365 -5.65 -11.40 2.17
C ARG A 365 -4.59 -11.78 1.14
N ALA A 366 -4.41 -10.92 0.14
CA ALA A 366 -3.47 -11.17 -0.95
C ALA A 366 -1.99 -10.89 -0.59
N LYS A 367 -1.74 -9.98 0.37
CA LYS A 367 -0.39 -9.47 0.69
C LYS A 367 -0.26 -9.14 2.17
N TRP A 368 0.98 -9.13 2.67
CA TRP A 368 1.34 -8.76 4.05
C TRP A 368 0.61 -9.61 5.09
N ASN A 369 0.91 -10.90 5.08
CA ASN A 369 0.22 -11.91 5.91
C ASN A 369 0.94 -12.18 7.25
N SER A 370 2.18 -11.70 7.41
CA SER A 370 2.97 -11.90 8.62
C SER A 370 2.83 -10.73 9.59
N LEU A 371 2.84 -11.04 10.89
CA LEU A 371 2.98 -10.03 11.95
C LEU A 371 4.42 -9.54 11.97
N ALA A 372 4.62 -8.27 11.60
CA ALA A 372 5.91 -7.61 11.76
C ALA A 372 6.01 -6.97 13.16
N ALA A 373 7.24 -6.82 13.66
CA ALA A 373 7.49 -6.12 14.91
C ALA A 373 6.94 -4.68 14.84
N PRO A 374 6.21 -4.21 15.87
CA PRO A 374 5.64 -2.86 15.86
C PRO A 374 6.76 -1.81 15.91
N ILE A 375 6.57 -0.73 15.14
CA ILE A 375 7.42 0.46 15.25
C ILE A 375 7.08 1.17 16.56
N LEU A 376 8.11 1.51 17.34
CA LEU A 376 7.97 2.19 18.63
C LEU A 376 8.25 3.70 18.48
N VAL A 377 7.80 4.47 19.46
CA VAL A 377 8.16 5.89 19.59
C VAL A 377 9.65 6.00 19.92
N GLY A 378 10.34 6.95 19.29
CA GLY A 378 11.79 7.14 19.40
C GLY A 378 12.63 6.37 18.37
N THR A 379 12.04 5.43 17.62
CA THR A 379 12.75 4.69 16.57
C THR A 379 13.21 5.62 15.45
N VAL A 380 14.50 5.55 15.08
CA VAL A 380 15.08 6.29 13.95
C VAL A 380 14.83 5.52 12.65
N VAL A 381 14.17 6.16 11.68
CA VAL A 381 13.75 5.55 10.41
C VAL A 381 14.29 6.32 9.22
N VAL A 382 14.64 5.60 8.16
CA VAL A 382 14.80 6.15 6.80
C VAL A 382 13.43 6.22 6.16
N ILE A 383 13.06 7.39 5.63
CA ILE A 383 11.76 7.62 5.01
C ILE A 383 11.91 7.47 3.49
N MET A 384 11.24 6.48 2.90
CA MET A 384 11.24 6.26 1.46
C MET A 384 10.50 7.40 0.75
N THR A 385 11.18 8.09 -0.14
CA THR A 385 10.63 9.12 -1.02
C THR A 385 10.75 8.70 -2.48
N ASP A 386 9.65 8.79 -3.22
CA ASP A 386 9.62 8.47 -4.66
C ASP A 386 10.53 9.43 -5.44
N ASN A 387 11.22 8.91 -6.46
CA ASN A 387 12.11 9.66 -7.36
C ASN A 387 13.29 10.40 -6.72
N ALA A 388 13.62 10.11 -5.46
CA ALA A 388 14.80 10.69 -4.82
C ALA A 388 16.07 9.94 -5.26
N PRO A 389 17.20 10.65 -5.47
CA PRO A 389 18.47 10.00 -5.83
C PRO A 389 18.91 8.99 -4.75
N PRO A 390 19.75 8.00 -5.10
CA PRO A 390 20.26 7.04 -4.14
C PRO A 390 20.85 7.74 -2.90
N LEU A 391 20.66 7.16 -1.71
CA LEU A 391 21.16 7.67 -0.41
C LEU A 391 20.59 9.02 0.06
N SER A 392 19.69 9.66 -0.71
CA SER A 392 19.11 10.97 -0.34
C SER A 392 17.84 10.91 0.50
N TRP A 393 17.41 9.69 0.89
CA TRP A 393 16.21 9.51 1.69
C TRP A 393 16.37 10.13 3.08
N PRO A 394 15.43 11.01 3.50
CA PRO A 394 15.57 11.71 4.75
C PRO A 394 15.45 10.75 5.93
N LEU A 395 16.23 11.05 6.98
CA LEU A 395 16.07 10.42 8.28
C LEU A 395 14.99 11.14 9.08
N GLY A 396 14.29 10.38 9.91
CA GLY A 396 13.35 10.92 10.87
C GLY A 396 13.24 10.05 12.11
N VAL A 397 12.68 10.63 13.16
CA VAL A 397 12.41 9.95 14.44
C VAL A 397 10.90 9.79 14.58
N VAL A 398 10.46 8.59 14.95
CA VAL A 398 9.05 8.32 15.20
C VAL A 398 8.61 9.07 16.46
N GLU A 399 7.73 10.04 16.28
CA GLU A 399 7.24 10.91 17.35
C GLU A 399 5.94 10.36 17.96
N LYS A 400 5.04 9.86 17.12
CA LYS A 400 3.75 9.32 17.55
C LYS A 400 3.33 8.15 16.69
N VAL A 401 2.77 7.12 17.30
CA VAL A 401 2.17 5.98 16.60
C VAL A 401 0.65 6.11 16.56
N HIS A 402 0.03 5.77 15.43
CA HIS A 402 -1.42 5.78 15.26
C HIS A 402 -1.91 4.33 15.05
N PRO A 403 -2.20 3.59 16.13
CA PRO A 403 -2.69 2.23 16.03
C PRO A 403 -4.10 2.20 15.41
N SER A 404 -4.33 1.21 14.54
CA SER A 404 -5.70 0.90 14.07
C SER A 404 -6.54 0.29 15.21
N LYS A 405 -7.85 0.10 14.99
CA LYS A 405 -8.74 -0.60 15.94
C LYS A 405 -8.17 -1.94 16.45
N ASN A 406 -7.49 -2.68 15.57
CA ASN A 406 -6.86 -3.96 15.88
C ASN A 406 -5.48 -3.83 16.56
N ARG A 407 -5.13 -2.66 17.11
CA ARG A 407 -3.84 -2.33 17.76
C ARG A 407 -2.58 -2.39 16.88
N ILE A 408 -2.72 -2.69 15.59
CA ILE A 408 -1.61 -2.72 14.62
C ILE A 408 -1.31 -1.31 14.12
N VAL A 409 -0.05 -0.89 14.22
CA VAL A 409 0.44 0.41 13.76
C VAL A 409 0.70 0.35 12.25
N ARG A 410 -0.04 1.14 11.49
CA ARG A 410 0.12 1.27 10.02
C ARG A 410 0.47 2.69 9.58
N VAL A 411 0.23 3.66 10.46
CA VAL A 411 0.49 5.08 10.24
C VAL A 411 1.21 5.62 11.46
N VAL A 412 2.23 6.43 11.25
CA VAL A 412 2.99 7.09 12.31
C VAL A 412 3.27 8.54 11.93
N THR A 413 3.42 9.39 12.93
CA THR A 413 3.99 10.73 12.76
C THR A 413 5.49 10.63 12.96
N VAL A 414 6.25 11.09 11.96
CA VAL A 414 7.71 11.10 11.97
C VAL A 414 8.19 12.55 11.96
N LYS A 415 9.07 12.89 12.90
CA LYS A 415 9.75 14.17 12.97
C LYS A 415 11.03 14.13 12.13
N THR A 416 11.17 15.08 11.22
CA THR A 416 12.38 15.28 10.40
C THR A 416 12.93 16.68 10.65
N ALA A 417 14.10 17.01 10.08
CA ALA A 417 14.66 18.36 10.16
C ALA A 417 13.72 19.46 9.61
N LYS A 418 12.81 19.11 8.69
CA LYS A 418 11.86 20.05 8.07
C LYS A 418 10.52 20.15 8.80
N GLY A 419 10.31 19.36 9.86
CA GLY A 419 9.06 19.27 10.60
C GLY A 419 8.50 17.85 10.72
N SER A 420 7.30 17.75 11.29
CA SER A 420 6.60 16.49 11.54
C SER A 420 5.63 16.13 10.43
N PHE A 421 5.70 14.90 9.94
CA PHE A 421 4.89 14.39 8.84
C PHE A 421 4.21 13.08 9.19
N VAL A 422 2.95 12.92 8.78
CA VAL A 422 2.25 11.63 8.85
C VAL A 422 2.66 10.76 7.67
N ARG A 423 3.15 9.54 7.94
CA ARG A 423 3.61 8.58 6.94
C ARG A 423 3.12 7.16 7.25
N PRO A 424 2.87 6.34 6.22
CA PRO A 424 2.55 4.94 6.44
C PRO A 424 3.82 4.15 6.78
N VAL A 425 3.68 3.13 7.62
CA VAL A 425 4.78 2.27 8.07
C VAL A 425 5.50 1.59 6.91
N VAL A 426 4.79 1.27 5.83
CA VAL A 426 5.38 0.65 4.61
C VAL A 426 6.39 1.53 3.88
N ARG A 427 6.44 2.84 4.19
CA ARG A 427 7.43 3.78 3.67
C ARG A 427 8.58 4.03 4.65
N LEU A 428 8.62 3.32 5.77
CA LEU A 428 9.60 3.53 6.84
C LEU A 428 10.49 2.30 6.99
N CYS A 429 11.79 2.57 7.09
CA CYS A 429 12.81 1.57 7.27
C CYS A 429 13.57 1.90 8.57
N PRO A 430 13.33 1.18 9.68
CA PRO A 430 14.06 1.43 10.92
C PRO A 430 15.54 1.11 10.74
N LEU A 431 16.39 1.98 11.25
CA LEU A 431 17.82 1.70 11.30
C LEU A 431 18.08 0.47 12.18
N PRO A 432 18.94 -0.46 11.74
CA PRO A 432 19.17 -1.71 12.45
C PRO A 432 20.02 -1.55 13.71
N ASN A 433 20.91 -0.55 13.76
CA ASN A 433 21.63 -0.16 14.96
C ASN A 433 21.02 1.14 15.49
N GLN A 434 20.28 1.02 16.60
CA GLN A 434 19.73 2.11 17.40
C GLN A 434 20.28 2.04 18.81
#